data_AF-A0A9P5U132-F1
#
_entry.id   AF-A0A9P5U132-F1
#
_cell.length_a   1.000
_cell.length_b   1.000
_cell.length_c   1.000
_cell.angle_alpha   90.00
_cell.angle_beta   90.00
_cell.angle_gamma   90.00
#
_symmetry.space_group_name_H-M   'P 1'
#
loop_
_entity.id
_entity.type
_entity.pdbx_description
1 polymer ?
#
loop_
_entity_poly.entity_id
_entity_poly.type
_entity_poly.pdbx_seq_one_letter_code
_entity_poly.pdbx_strand_id
1 'polypeptide(L)'
;MAEQHATHPPVTGTTASPTAESIGQRVQSMPTKPAQWPPVRAHHRAHQEWPPQTETPAATRAPLLTAKDLEGQVTVNNQPVEVIDCPQGEAGDGKRGFCLQDAVDLEQNNDEYACFLSRVRSNAVLARVDLSKTYRQQDPEIISLVCRKTAVDLPYFGKNRFPGYWATREALKQYIKNQRKYQTRLSKAVVSGRKFKNSRRFSGPQPAYVSDGEGNKRFEDPSGDEDLVGLGGNSNAVAGPSGHQYDDEQDQGEFW
;
A
#
# COMPACT_ATOMS: atom_id res chain seq x y z
N MET A 1 27.38 5.46 58.79
CA MET A 1 26.59 6.44 58.00
C MET A 1 25.79 5.61 57.00
N ALA A 2 24.77 4.86 57.42
CA ALA A 2 23.47 5.31 57.93
C ALA A 2 22.77 6.25 56.94
N GLU A 3 21.54 5.85 56.55
CA GLU A 3 20.43 6.71 56.10
C GLU A 3 20.45 7.10 54.59
N GLN A 4 19.40 6.96 53.75
CA GLN A 4 17.96 6.65 53.92
C GLN A 4 17.40 6.03 52.61
N HIS A 5 16.60 4.96 52.71
CA HIS A 5 15.78 4.45 51.61
C HIS A 5 14.41 5.15 51.65
N ALA A 6 14.05 5.86 50.58
CA ALA A 6 12.73 6.47 50.42
C ALA A 6 11.75 5.47 49.78
N THR A 7 10.88 4.91 50.62
CA THR A 7 9.74 4.08 50.22
C THR A 7 8.58 4.97 49.78
N HIS A 8 8.14 4.86 48.53
CA HIS A 8 6.93 5.52 48.05
C HIS A 8 5.70 4.62 48.24
N PRO A 9 4.54 5.18 48.63
CA PRO A 9 3.30 4.40 48.86
C PRO A 9 2.56 4.06 47.54
N PRO A 10 1.78 2.97 47.52
CA PRO A 10 0.92 2.62 46.39
C PRO A 10 -0.33 3.52 46.33
N VAL A 11 -0.60 4.07 45.16
CA VAL A 11 -1.79 4.86 44.87
C VAL A 11 -2.94 3.92 44.49
N THR A 12 -3.88 3.70 45.41
CA THR A 12 -5.13 3.00 45.15
C THR A 12 -6.16 3.99 44.59
N GLY A 13 -6.49 3.86 43.30
CA GLY A 13 -7.46 4.71 42.61
C GLY A 13 -8.65 3.92 42.06
N THR A 14 -9.66 3.76 42.92
CA THR A 14 -11.11 3.89 42.67
C THR A 14 -11.70 3.58 41.29
N THR A 15 -12.36 2.43 41.25
CA THR A 15 -13.63 2.09 40.60
C THR A 15 -14.58 3.26 40.32
N ALA A 16 -15.00 3.43 39.07
CA ALA A 16 -16.32 3.96 38.73
C ALA A 16 -16.82 3.34 37.41
N SER A 17 -17.86 2.51 37.53
CA SER A 17 -18.69 2.04 36.42
C SER A 17 -19.61 3.17 35.94
N PRO A 18 -19.73 3.42 34.63
CA PRO A 18 -20.88 4.13 34.10
C PRO A 18 -22.02 3.16 33.76
N THR A 19 -23.06 3.28 34.57
CA THR A 19 -24.47 2.93 34.37
C THR A 19 -24.93 2.93 32.92
N ALA A 20 -25.60 1.84 32.54
CA ALA A 20 -26.37 1.71 31.32
C ALA A 20 -27.62 2.60 31.37
N GLU A 21 -27.69 3.63 30.53
CA GLU A 21 -28.94 4.31 30.21
C GLU A 21 -29.52 3.77 28.91
N SER A 22 -30.63 3.04 29.10
CA SER A 22 -31.55 2.58 28.09
C SER A 22 -32.32 3.77 27.48
N ILE A 23 -31.87 4.25 26.32
CA ILE A 23 -32.66 5.15 25.48
C ILE A 23 -33.32 4.32 24.38
N GLY A 24 -34.56 3.93 24.64
CA GLY A 24 -35.47 3.40 23.63
C GLY A 24 -35.85 4.50 22.65
N GLN A 25 -35.23 4.49 21.46
CA GLN A 25 -35.74 5.24 20.32
C GLN A 25 -36.44 4.31 19.34
N ARG A 26 -37.76 4.47 19.33
CA ARG A 26 -38.74 4.01 18.37
C ARG A 26 -38.31 4.43 16.95
N VAL A 27 -37.67 3.52 16.22
CA VAL A 27 -37.45 3.69 14.78
C VAL A 27 -38.79 3.53 14.07
N GLN A 28 -39.29 4.65 13.56
CA GLN A 28 -40.40 4.66 12.62
C GLN A 28 -39.92 3.96 11.35
N SER A 29 -40.50 2.79 11.09
CA SER A 29 -40.34 2.03 9.85
C SER A 29 -40.85 2.87 8.67
N MET A 30 -39.92 3.39 7.88
CA MET A 30 -40.24 3.97 6.57
C MET A 30 -40.54 2.85 5.57
N PRO A 31 -41.56 2.99 4.71
CA PRO A 31 -41.82 2.03 3.65
C PRO A 31 -40.69 2.12 2.61
N THR A 32 -39.85 1.09 2.57
CA THR A 32 -38.87 0.87 1.52
C THR A 32 -39.62 0.61 0.22
N LYS A 33 -39.74 1.63 -0.63
CA LYS A 33 -40.16 1.48 -2.02
C LYS A 33 -39.18 0.48 -2.67
N PRO A 34 -39.63 -0.67 -3.19
CA PRO A 34 -38.75 -1.55 -3.93
C PRO A 34 -38.24 -0.78 -5.14
N ALA A 35 -36.93 -0.55 -5.19
CA ALA A 35 -36.27 -0.03 -6.38
C ALA A 35 -36.54 -1.04 -7.50
N GLN A 36 -37.46 -0.69 -8.38
CA GLN A 36 -37.74 -1.44 -9.59
C GLN A 36 -36.56 -1.23 -10.52
N TRP A 37 -35.61 -2.17 -10.47
CA TRP A 37 -34.48 -2.17 -11.40
C TRP A 37 -35.03 -2.27 -12.83
N PRO A 38 -34.54 -1.48 -13.78
CA PRO A 38 -34.89 -1.67 -15.17
C PRO A 38 -34.48 -3.10 -15.57
N PRO A 39 -35.30 -3.79 -16.40
CA PRO A 39 -34.97 -5.12 -16.87
C PRO A 39 -33.60 -5.09 -17.52
N VAL A 40 -32.65 -5.84 -16.95
CA VAL A 40 -31.33 -6.06 -17.53
C VAL A 40 -31.58 -6.63 -18.92
N ARG A 41 -31.30 -5.81 -19.93
CA ARG A 41 -31.37 -6.20 -21.33
C ARG A 41 -30.46 -7.41 -21.47
N ALA A 42 -31.06 -8.59 -21.56
CA ALA A 42 -30.37 -9.82 -21.86
C ALA A 42 -29.75 -9.63 -23.25
N HIS A 43 -28.49 -9.19 -23.27
CA HIS A 43 -27.66 -9.34 -24.44
C HIS A 43 -27.61 -10.83 -24.70
N HIS A 44 -28.40 -11.25 -25.69
CA HIS A 44 -28.30 -12.53 -26.36
C HIS A 44 -26.82 -12.76 -26.63
N ARG A 45 -26.21 -13.57 -25.76
CA ARG A 45 -24.93 -14.17 -26.01
C ARG A 45 -25.19 -15.11 -27.18
N ALA A 46 -24.93 -14.61 -28.38
CA ALA A 46 -24.86 -15.42 -29.57
C ALA A 46 -24.05 -16.66 -29.19
N HIS A 47 -24.70 -17.82 -29.31
CA HIS A 47 -24.04 -19.11 -29.32
C HIS A 47 -22.97 -19.06 -30.40
N GLN A 48 -21.74 -18.72 -30.03
CA GLN A 48 -20.58 -19.20 -30.74
C GLN A 48 -20.53 -20.68 -30.43
N GLU A 49 -21.15 -21.44 -31.33
CA GLU A 49 -20.97 -22.86 -31.47
C GLU A 49 -19.47 -23.14 -31.47
N TRP A 50 -19.01 -23.85 -30.43
CA TRP A 50 -17.68 -24.41 -30.45
C TRP A 50 -17.63 -25.42 -31.60
N PRO A 51 -16.64 -25.34 -32.50
CA PRO A 51 -16.51 -26.33 -33.55
C PRO A 51 -16.34 -27.73 -32.91
N PRO A 52 -16.93 -28.77 -33.52
CA PRO A 52 -16.78 -30.14 -33.05
C PRO A 52 -15.30 -30.50 -32.97
N GLN A 53 -14.91 -31.09 -31.85
CA GLN A 53 -13.58 -31.65 -31.66
C GLN A 53 -13.40 -32.77 -32.68
N THR A 54 -12.65 -32.49 -33.75
CA THR A 54 -12.13 -33.53 -34.61
C THR A 54 -11.06 -34.29 -33.84
N GLU A 55 -11.38 -35.55 -33.59
CA GLU A 55 -10.49 -36.56 -33.06
C GLU A 55 -9.23 -36.63 -33.93
N THR A 56 -8.09 -36.21 -33.40
CA THR A 56 -6.81 -36.40 -34.08
C THR A 56 -6.34 -37.84 -33.87
N PRO A 57 -6.15 -38.62 -34.94
CA PRO A 57 -5.64 -39.98 -34.82
C PRO A 57 -4.16 -39.99 -34.43
N ALA A 58 -3.87 -40.88 -33.48
CA ALA A 58 -2.68 -41.69 -33.35
C ALA A 58 -1.34 -41.18 -33.95
N ALA A 59 -0.38 -41.05 -33.03
CA ALA A 59 0.98 -41.56 -33.17
C ALA A 59 1.80 -41.04 -34.36
N THR A 60 2.41 -39.87 -34.19
CA THR A 60 3.76 -39.65 -34.72
C THR A 60 4.67 -39.30 -33.56
N ARG A 61 5.57 -40.23 -33.26
CA ARG A 61 6.64 -40.11 -32.25
C ARG A 61 7.51 -38.90 -32.62
N ALA A 62 7.28 -37.77 -31.96
CA ALA A 62 8.21 -36.67 -31.97
C ALA A 62 9.49 -37.09 -31.20
N PRO A 63 10.69 -36.76 -31.70
CA PRO A 63 11.92 -37.01 -30.97
C PRO A 63 11.88 -36.24 -29.66
N LEU A 64 12.28 -36.93 -28.59
CA LEU A 64 12.52 -36.40 -27.26
C LEU A 64 13.55 -35.26 -27.37
N LEU A 65 13.06 -34.03 -27.55
CA LEU A 65 13.89 -32.82 -27.47
C LEU A 65 14.33 -32.68 -26.02
N THR A 66 15.58 -33.06 -25.79
CA THR A 66 16.34 -32.82 -24.57
C THR A 66 16.17 -31.37 -24.13
N ALA A 67 15.82 -31.15 -22.86
CA ALA A 67 15.63 -29.85 -22.21
C ALA A 67 16.91 -28.99 -22.08
N LYS A 68 17.84 -29.08 -23.05
CA LYS A 68 19.14 -28.41 -23.05
C LYS A 68 19.26 -27.27 -24.07
N ASP A 69 18.33 -27.11 -25.00
CA ASP A 69 18.46 -26.15 -26.11
C ASP A 69 17.54 -24.91 -26.02
N LEU A 70 16.97 -24.62 -24.85
CA LEU A 70 16.21 -23.37 -24.62
C LEU A 70 17.00 -22.31 -23.82
N GLU A 71 18.32 -22.39 -23.81
CA GLU A 71 19.17 -21.25 -23.44
C GLU A 71 19.25 -20.29 -24.64
N GLY A 72 18.11 -19.65 -24.92
CA GLY A 72 18.02 -18.56 -25.86
C GLY A 72 19.05 -17.50 -25.50
N GLN A 73 19.91 -17.19 -26.47
CA GLN A 73 20.95 -16.17 -26.43
C GLN A 73 20.39 -14.84 -25.94
N VAL A 74 20.44 -14.60 -24.63
CA VAL A 74 20.47 -13.25 -24.09
C VAL A 74 21.86 -12.77 -24.43
N THR A 75 22.00 -12.02 -25.53
CA THR A 75 23.19 -11.19 -25.78
C THR A 75 23.25 -10.16 -24.67
N VAL A 76 23.79 -10.57 -23.52
CA VAL A 76 24.13 -9.70 -22.41
C VAL A 76 25.25 -8.83 -22.94
N ASN A 77 24.92 -7.59 -23.29
CA ASN A 77 25.90 -6.54 -23.46
C ASN A 77 26.74 -6.54 -22.17
N ASN A 78 27.94 -7.11 -22.25
CA ASN A 78 28.82 -7.40 -21.11
C ASN A 78 29.52 -6.12 -20.65
N GLN A 79 28.74 -5.06 -20.47
CA GLN A 79 29.19 -3.85 -19.80
C GLN A 79 29.31 -4.20 -18.31
N PRO A 80 30.42 -3.83 -17.66
CA PRO A 80 30.56 -4.00 -16.22
C PRO A 80 29.38 -3.28 -15.54
N VAL A 81 28.52 -4.04 -14.89
CA VAL A 81 27.37 -3.49 -14.16
C VAL A 81 27.91 -2.84 -12.90
N GLU A 82 27.76 -1.53 -12.78
CA GLU A 82 28.08 -0.79 -11.57
C GLU A 82 27.22 -1.30 -10.41
N VAL A 83 27.85 -1.72 -9.33
CA VAL A 83 27.18 -2.19 -8.13
C VAL A 83 26.87 -0.98 -7.25
N ILE A 84 25.60 -0.79 -6.89
CA ILE A 84 25.15 0.30 -6.04
C ILE A 84 24.82 -0.26 -4.66
N ASP A 85 25.60 0.15 -3.65
CA ASP A 85 25.37 -0.23 -2.26
C ASP A 85 24.15 0.47 -1.68
N CYS A 86 23.47 -0.20 -0.74
CA CYS A 86 22.32 0.37 -0.05
C CYS A 86 22.77 1.53 0.84
N PRO A 87 22.24 2.75 0.69
CA PRO A 87 22.52 3.84 1.60
C PRO A 87 22.11 3.50 3.03
N GLN A 88 22.77 4.13 4.01
CA GLN A 88 22.40 3.99 5.41
C GLN A 88 21.04 4.64 5.69
N GLY A 89 20.15 3.94 6.40
CA GLY A 89 18.82 4.43 6.81
C GLY A 89 17.66 3.62 6.23
N GLU A 90 16.42 4.09 6.43
CA GLU A 90 15.20 3.52 5.83
C GLU A 90 14.69 4.44 4.73
N ALA A 91 14.25 3.87 3.60
CA ALA A 91 13.76 4.65 2.49
C ALA A 91 12.48 5.44 2.86
N GLY A 92 12.54 6.77 2.73
CA GLY A 92 11.41 7.66 3.01
C GLY A 92 11.27 8.12 4.47
N ASP A 93 12.21 7.75 5.35
CA ASP A 93 12.23 8.19 6.76
C ASP A 93 12.91 9.55 6.93
N GLY A 94 12.40 10.58 6.24
CA GLY A 94 12.73 12.01 6.44
C GLY A 94 14.19 12.29 6.80
N LYS A 95 14.45 12.75 8.04
CA LYS A 95 15.77 13.20 8.51
C LYS A 95 16.84 12.10 8.65
N ARG A 96 16.45 10.83 8.80
CA ARG A 96 17.38 9.69 9.00
C ARG A 96 17.34 8.69 7.85
N GLY A 97 16.45 8.91 6.89
CA GLY A 97 16.24 8.06 5.73
C GLY A 97 16.87 8.66 4.49
N PHE A 98 16.72 7.92 3.40
CA PHE A 98 17.14 8.35 2.07
C PHE A 98 15.95 8.40 1.12
N CYS A 99 16.10 9.13 0.01
CA CYS A 99 15.15 9.10 -1.09
C CYS A 99 15.44 7.88 -1.95
N LEU A 100 14.48 6.95 -2.07
CA LEU A 100 14.68 5.71 -2.83
C LEU A 100 15.00 5.98 -4.31
N GLN A 101 14.37 7.00 -4.90
CA GLN A 101 14.56 7.35 -6.31
C GLN A 101 15.98 7.84 -6.62
N ASP A 102 16.52 8.66 -5.72
CA ASP A 102 17.90 9.14 -5.77
C ASP A 102 18.89 7.99 -5.59
N ALA A 103 18.67 7.15 -4.58
CA ALA A 103 19.52 5.99 -4.28
C ALA A 103 19.59 4.93 -5.39
N VAL A 104 18.61 4.88 -6.28
CA VAL A 104 18.61 3.97 -7.45
C VAL A 104 18.98 4.68 -8.74
N ASP A 105 19.53 5.90 -8.68
CA ASP A 105 20.00 6.67 -9.83
C ASP A 105 18.91 6.95 -10.88
N LEU A 106 17.68 7.22 -10.41
CA LEU A 106 16.52 7.56 -11.25
C LEU A 106 15.93 8.94 -10.91
N GLU A 107 16.70 9.82 -10.27
CA GLU A 107 16.24 11.17 -9.91
C GLU A 107 15.65 11.91 -11.13
N GLN A 108 16.28 11.75 -12.30
CA GLN A 108 15.90 12.51 -13.51
C GLN A 108 14.87 11.79 -14.39
N ASN A 109 14.51 10.55 -14.02
CA ASN A 109 13.65 9.69 -14.83
C ASN A 109 12.45 9.20 -14.03
N ASN A 110 11.55 10.15 -13.73
CA ASN A 110 10.33 9.92 -12.95
C ASN A 110 9.45 8.80 -13.51
N ASP A 111 9.38 8.66 -14.83
CA ASP A 111 8.55 7.67 -15.50
C ASP A 111 9.08 6.24 -15.28
N GLU A 112 10.40 6.05 -15.36
CA GLU A 112 11.04 4.76 -15.05
C GLU A 112 10.88 4.39 -13.58
N TYR A 113 11.06 5.36 -12.67
CA TYR A 113 10.84 5.14 -11.25
C TYR A 113 9.38 4.79 -10.94
N ALA A 114 8.42 5.49 -11.58
CA ALA A 114 7.00 5.18 -11.45
C ALA A 114 6.67 3.77 -12.01
N CYS A 115 7.26 3.39 -13.14
CA CYS A 115 7.15 2.06 -13.72
C CYS A 115 7.68 0.98 -12.77
N PHE A 116 8.85 1.20 -12.18
CA PHE A 116 9.45 0.34 -11.16
C PHE A 116 8.51 0.15 -9.96
N LEU A 117 8.03 1.23 -9.36
CA LEU A 117 7.10 1.15 -8.23
C LEU A 117 5.80 0.42 -8.60
N SER A 118 5.26 0.68 -9.80
CA SER A 118 4.08 -0.01 -10.31
C SER A 118 4.31 -1.51 -10.42
N ARG A 119 5.46 -1.90 -10.99
CA ARG A 119 5.83 -3.31 -11.18
C ARG A 119 6.00 -4.05 -9.86
N VAL A 120 6.66 -3.44 -8.88
CA VAL A 120 6.80 -4.03 -7.53
C VAL A 120 5.43 -4.29 -6.89
N ARG A 121 4.46 -3.36 -7.04
CA ARG A 121 3.10 -3.54 -6.53
C ARG A 121 2.37 -4.68 -7.23
N SER A 122 2.43 -4.74 -8.56
CA SER A 122 1.84 -5.83 -9.34
C SER A 122 2.42 -7.18 -8.92
N ASN A 123 3.74 -7.26 -8.76
CA ASN A 123 4.41 -8.49 -8.33
C ASN A 123 4.09 -8.87 -6.88
N ALA A 124 3.93 -7.90 -5.98
CA ALA A 124 3.47 -8.14 -4.62
C ALA A 124 2.05 -8.74 -4.58
N VAL A 125 1.14 -8.25 -5.43
CA VAL A 125 -0.22 -8.81 -5.56
C VAL A 125 -0.16 -10.25 -6.13
N LEU A 126 0.64 -10.47 -7.18
CA LEU A 126 0.81 -11.80 -7.78
C LEU A 126 1.46 -12.82 -6.82
N ALA A 127 2.35 -12.36 -5.94
CA ALA A 127 2.97 -13.17 -4.90
C ALA A 127 2.09 -13.34 -3.65
N ARG A 128 0.91 -12.72 -3.60
CA ARG A 128 -0.03 -12.77 -2.47
C ARG A 128 0.59 -12.28 -1.15
N VAL A 129 1.34 -11.17 -1.20
CA VAL A 129 1.87 -10.51 0.00
C VAL A 129 0.72 -10.11 0.94
N ASP A 130 0.83 -10.45 2.22
CA ASP A 130 -0.20 -10.15 3.21
C ASP A 130 -0.08 -8.70 3.70
N LEU A 131 -0.92 -7.81 3.19
CA LEU A 131 -0.87 -6.39 3.51
C LEU A 131 -1.31 -6.05 4.95
N SER A 132 -1.82 -7.01 5.72
CA SER A 132 -2.16 -6.80 7.14
C SER A 132 -0.93 -6.84 8.04
N LYS A 133 0.09 -7.63 7.66
CA LYS A 133 1.32 -7.87 8.41
C LYS A 133 2.38 -6.81 8.12
N THR A 134 3.27 -6.59 9.08
CA THR A 134 4.47 -5.76 8.85
C THR A 134 5.45 -6.48 7.90
N TYR A 135 6.38 -5.74 7.29
CA TYR A 135 7.40 -6.34 6.41
C TYR A 135 8.22 -7.43 7.11
N ARG A 136 8.62 -7.21 8.38
CA ARG A 136 9.39 -8.17 9.18
C ARG A 136 8.63 -9.47 9.50
N GLN A 137 7.29 -9.44 9.41
CA GLN A 137 6.42 -10.59 9.66
C GLN A 137 6.01 -11.32 8.37
N GLN A 138 6.44 -10.84 7.20
CA GLN A 138 6.20 -11.53 5.94
C GLN A 138 7.09 -12.77 5.86
N ASP A 139 6.61 -13.77 5.13
CA ASP A 139 7.39 -14.93 4.78
C ASP A 139 8.58 -14.51 3.87
N PRO A 140 9.84 -14.84 4.24
CA PRO A 140 11.01 -14.51 3.44
C PRO A 140 10.98 -15.13 2.02
N GLU A 141 10.30 -16.26 1.83
CA GLU A 141 10.14 -16.89 0.52
C GLU A 141 9.27 -16.04 -0.41
N ILE A 142 8.19 -15.46 0.12
CA ILE A 142 7.29 -14.57 -0.62
C ILE A 142 8.02 -13.27 -1.01
N ILE A 143 8.80 -12.68 -0.09
CA ILE A 143 9.63 -11.52 -0.40
C ILE A 143 10.63 -11.84 -1.53
N SER A 144 11.31 -12.99 -1.41
CA SER A 144 12.28 -13.44 -2.42
C SER A 144 11.63 -13.68 -3.77
N LEU A 145 10.39 -14.19 -3.80
CA LEU A 145 9.61 -14.36 -5.02
C LEU A 145 9.31 -13.01 -5.69
N VAL A 146 8.90 -11.99 -4.93
CA VAL A 146 8.67 -10.63 -5.46
C VAL A 146 9.97 -10.06 -6.05
N CYS A 147 11.09 -10.22 -5.36
CA CYS A 147 12.40 -9.74 -5.83
C CYS A 147 12.81 -10.42 -7.15
N ARG A 148 12.72 -11.75 -7.22
CA ARG A 148 13.05 -12.50 -8.45
C ARG A 148 12.16 -12.12 -9.62
N LYS A 149 10.85 -11.98 -9.41
CA LYS A 149 9.91 -11.56 -10.46
C LYS A 149 10.22 -10.16 -10.97
N THR A 150 10.45 -9.20 -10.07
CA THR A 150 10.80 -7.83 -10.46
C THR A 150 12.13 -7.79 -11.23
N ALA A 151 13.12 -8.59 -10.85
CA ALA A 151 14.38 -8.67 -11.58
C ALA A 151 14.25 -9.29 -12.99
N VAL A 152 13.28 -10.19 -13.19
CA VAL A 152 12.95 -10.71 -14.52
C VAL A 152 12.25 -9.65 -15.38
N ASP A 153 11.29 -8.93 -14.79
CA ASP A 153 10.53 -7.90 -15.50
C ASP A 153 11.38 -6.65 -15.81
N LEU A 154 12.29 -6.30 -14.90
CA LEU A 154 13.12 -5.10 -14.96
C LEU A 154 14.58 -5.48 -14.63
N PRO A 155 15.37 -5.90 -15.64
CA PRO A 155 16.75 -6.37 -15.44
C PRO A 155 17.67 -5.34 -14.76
N TYR A 156 17.36 -4.04 -14.88
CA TYR A 156 18.03 -2.96 -14.17
C TYR A 156 18.06 -3.19 -12.65
N PHE A 157 16.96 -3.69 -12.07
CA PHE A 157 16.81 -3.94 -10.62
C PHE A 157 17.25 -5.35 -10.20
N GLY A 158 18.12 -5.97 -10.99
CA GLY A 158 18.67 -7.30 -10.72
C GLY A 158 19.69 -7.32 -9.58
N LYS A 159 20.04 -8.55 -9.16
CA LYS A 159 21.03 -8.80 -8.09
C LYS A 159 22.42 -8.24 -8.42
N ASN A 160 22.77 -8.16 -9.70
CA ASN A 160 24.09 -7.70 -10.15
C ASN A 160 24.31 -6.22 -9.87
N ARG A 161 23.27 -5.39 -9.99
CA ARG A 161 23.33 -3.95 -9.72
C ARG A 161 23.01 -3.63 -8.26
N PHE A 162 22.05 -4.34 -7.67
CA PHE A 162 21.56 -4.11 -6.32
C PHE A 162 21.73 -5.38 -5.47
N PRO A 163 22.83 -5.52 -4.72
CA PRO A 163 23.08 -6.69 -3.88
C PRO A 163 21.93 -6.96 -2.92
N GLY A 164 21.52 -8.23 -2.83
CA GLY A 164 20.40 -8.64 -1.98
C GLY A 164 19.04 -8.05 -2.37
N TYR A 165 18.90 -7.48 -3.58
CA TYR A 165 17.68 -6.84 -4.06
C TYR A 165 17.18 -5.70 -3.16
N TRP A 166 18.10 -4.95 -2.54
CA TRP A 166 17.75 -3.93 -1.55
C TRP A 166 16.74 -2.90 -2.11
N ALA A 167 16.89 -2.46 -3.35
CA ALA A 167 15.97 -1.51 -3.99
C ALA A 167 14.52 -2.02 -4.04
N THR A 168 14.33 -3.27 -4.47
CA THR A 168 13.00 -3.89 -4.53
C THR A 168 12.43 -4.13 -3.13
N ARG A 169 13.28 -4.51 -2.16
CA ARG A 169 12.88 -4.70 -0.76
C ARG A 169 12.40 -3.39 -0.13
N GLU A 170 13.10 -2.28 -0.35
CA GLU A 170 12.70 -0.96 0.14
C GLU A 170 11.39 -0.47 -0.49
N ALA A 171 11.24 -0.62 -1.82
CA ALA A 171 9.97 -0.31 -2.49
C ALA A 171 8.80 -1.14 -1.93
N LEU A 172 9.02 -2.42 -1.66
CA LEU A 172 8.02 -3.31 -1.08
C LEU A 172 7.66 -2.91 0.37
N LYS A 173 8.66 -2.55 1.19
CA LYS A 173 8.44 -2.02 2.55
C LYS A 173 7.53 -0.80 2.52
N GLN A 174 7.84 0.18 1.66
CA GLN A 174 7.04 1.39 1.50
C GLN A 174 5.60 1.08 1.06
N TYR A 175 5.42 0.15 0.13
CA TYR A 175 4.10 -0.28 -0.32
C TYR A 175 3.26 -0.85 0.83
N ILE A 176 3.80 -1.81 1.61
CA ILE A 176 3.10 -2.42 2.76
C ILE A 176 2.78 -1.34 3.81
N LYS A 177 3.75 -0.48 4.16
CA LYS A 177 3.59 0.63 5.11
C LYS A 177 2.44 1.56 4.70
N ASN A 178 2.40 1.97 3.43
CA ASN A 178 1.37 2.84 2.88
C ASN A 178 -0.01 2.18 2.82
N GLN A 179 -0.10 0.91 2.44
CA GLN A 179 -1.35 0.15 2.42
C GLN A 179 -1.95 0.03 3.82
N ARG A 180 -1.14 -0.32 4.83
CA ARG A 180 -1.59 -0.38 6.22
C ARG A 180 -2.07 0.97 6.72
N LYS A 181 -1.33 2.05 6.44
CA LYS A 181 -1.75 3.42 6.78
C LYS A 181 -3.08 3.79 6.13
N TYR A 182 -3.30 3.39 4.88
CA TYR A 182 -4.56 3.59 4.17
C TYR A 182 -5.71 2.84 4.83
N GLN A 183 -5.55 1.55 5.14
CA GLN A 183 -6.57 0.73 5.80
C GLN A 183 -6.98 1.28 7.18
N THR A 184 -6.00 1.75 7.97
CA THR A 184 -6.27 2.40 9.26
C THR A 184 -7.08 3.69 9.09
N ARG A 185 -6.76 4.50 8.07
CA ARG A 185 -7.50 5.73 7.77
C ARG A 185 -8.94 5.44 7.33
N LEU A 186 -9.12 4.41 6.50
CA LEU A 186 -10.43 3.97 6.03
C LEU A 186 -11.29 3.51 7.21
N SER A 187 -10.74 2.66 8.08
CA SER A 187 -11.44 2.16 9.28
C SER A 187 -11.87 3.29 10.22
N LYS A 188 -10.99 4.28 10.47
CA LYS A 188 -11.32 5.45 11.29
C LYS A 188 -12.40 6.34 10.68
N ALA A 189 -12.43 6.48 9.35
CA ALA A 189 -13.44 7.27 8.67
C ALA A 189 -14.83 6.64 8.79
N VAL A 190 -14.92 5.30 8.69
CA VAL A 190 -16.16 4.55 8.91
C VAL A 190 -16.67 4.73 10.34
N VAL A 191 -15.80 4.54 11.35
CA VAL A 191 -16.18 4.68 12.77
C VAL A 191 -16.65 6.10 13.12
N SER A 192 -15.99 7.12 12.58
CA SER A 192 -16.32 8.52 12.89
C SER A 192 -17.49 9.09 12.10
N GLY A 193 -18.10 8.33 11.18
CA GLY A 193 -19.15 8.81 10.27
C GLY A 193 -18.71 9.95 9.33
N ARG A 194 -17.43 10.34 9.37
CA ARG A 194 -16.88 11.40 8.51
C ARG A 194 -16.61 10.82 7.14
N LYS A 195 -17.32 11.32 6.12
CA LYS A 195 -17.06 11.01 4.71
C LYS A 195 -15.59 11.25 4.40
N PHE A 196 -14.86 10.18 4.09
CA PHE A 196 -13.45 10.24 3.73
C PHE A 196 -13.29 11.07 2.44
N LYS A 197 -12.85 12.34 2.55
CA LYS A 197 -12.73 13.27 1.41
C LYS A 197 -11.63 12.91 0.39
N ASN A 198 -11.14 11.67 0.36
CA ASN A 198 -10.05 11.26 -0.53
C ASN A 198 -10.52 10.87 -1.95
N SER A 199 -11.78 11.13 -2.31
CA SER A 199 -12.29 10.87 -3.67
C SER A 199 -11.69 11.78 -4.76
N ARG A 200 -10.89 12.80 -4.40
CA ARG A 200 -10.37 13.77 -5.39
C ARG A 200 -9.11 13.36 -6.15
N ARG A 201 -8.47 12.22 -5.85
CA ARG A 201 -7.28 11.75 -6.60
C ARG A 201 -7.44 10.41 -7.30
N PHE A 202 -8.62 9.80 -7.18
CA PHE A 202 -9.02 8.62 -7.97
C PHE A 202 -10.31 8.93 -8.72
N SER A 203 -10.43 10.14 -9.25
CA SER A 203 -11.30 10.41 -10.38
C SER A 203 -10.56 9.99 -11.65
N GLY A 204 -10.40 8.67 -11.83
CA GLY A 204 -10.34 8.15 -13.19
C GLY A 204 -11.62 8.60 -13.94
N PRO A 205 -11.59 8.68 -15.28
CA PRO A 205 -12.74 9.11 -16.04
C PRO A 205 -13.95 8.31 -15.59
N GLN A 206 -14.91 9.00 -14.96
CA GLN A 206 -16.23 8.42 -14.77
C GLN A 206 -16.68 7.95 -16.16
N PRO A 207 -17.17 6.70 -16.33
CA PRO A 207 -17.82 6.34 -17.58
C PRO A 207 -18.85 7.43 -17.84
N ALA A 208 -18.75 8.08 -19.00
CA ALA A 208 -19.59 9.21 -19.36
C ALA A 208 -21.05 8.77 -19.24
N TYR A 209 -21.65 9.06 -18.09
CA TYR A 209 -23.09 9.10 -17.97
C TYR A 209 -23.45 10.29 -18.85
N VAL A 210 -23.96 9.97 -20.04
CA VAL A 210 -24.53 10.93 -20.97
C VAL A 210 -25.71 11.55 -20.22
N SER A 211 -25.42 12.64 -19.51
CA SER A 211 -26.42 13.46 -18.86
C SER A 211 -27.00 14.31 -19.97
N ASP A 212 -27.99 13.75 -20.64
CA ASP A 212 -28.85 14.50 -21.54
C ASP A 212 -29.46 15.66 -20.75
N GLY A 213 -29.10 16.87 -21.17
CA GLY A 213 -30.05 17.97 -21.22
C GLY A 213 -30.46 18.65 -19.92
N GLU A 214 -30.10 19.94 -19.87
CA GLU A 214 -30.94 21.04 -19.39
C GLU A 214 -30.94 21.35 -17.89
N GLY A 215 -30.27 22.45 -17.52
CA GLY A 215 -30.38 22.99 -16.17
C GLY A 215 -29.42 24.13 -15.84
N ASN A 216 -29.44 25.19 -16.65
CA ASN A 216 -28.88 26.51 -16.38
C ASN A 216 -29.15 26.99 -14.93
N LYS A 217 -28.10 27.18 -14.12
CA LYS A 217 -28.05 28.22 -13.07
C LYS A 217 -26.64 28.81 -12.96
N ARG A 218 -26.46 29.90 -13.70
CA ARG A 218 -25.50 30.98 -13.44
C ARG A 218 -25.55 31.33 -11.95
N PHE A 219 -24.58 30.87 -11.17
CA PHE A 219 -24.40 31.28 -9.77
C PHE A 219 -23.51 32.52 -9.80
N GLU A 220 -24.11 33.67 -9.53
CA GLU A 220 -23.41 34.93 -9.40
C GLU A 220 -22.49 34.87 -8.18
N ASP A 221 -21.24 35.25 -8.38
CA ASP A 221 -20.24 35.48 -7.33
C ASP A 221 -20.75 36.61 -6.39
N PRO A 222 -21.01 36.34 -5.11
CA PRO A 222 -21.09 37.40 -4.14
C PRO A 222 -19.66 37.74 -3.72
N SER A 223 -19.13 38.77 -4.38
CA SER A 223 -18.10 39.65 -3.81
C SER A 223 -18.59 40.13 -2.44
N GLY A 224 -17.98 39.61 -1.38
CA GLY A 224 -18.25 39.98 0.01
C GLY A 224 -16.94 40.00 0.78
N ASP A 225 -16.26 41.15 0.71
CA ASP A 225 -15.34 41.64 1.73
C ASP A 225 -16.07 41.68 3.08
N GLU A 226 -15.67 40.88 4.06
CA GLU A 226 -15.87 41.24 5.48
C GLU A 226 -14.78 40.56 6.32
N ASP A 227 -14.08 41.38 7.08
CA ASP A 227 -13.07 41.06 8.09
C ASP A 227 -13.43 39.89 9.02
N LEU A 228 -12.51 38.94 9.16
CA LEU A 228 -12.52 38.00 10.30
C LEU A 228 -11.13 37.93 10.94
N VAL A 229 -10.84 39.01 11.65
CA VAL A 229 -10.01 38.98 12.85
C VAL A 229 -10.60 37.97 13.83
N GLY A 230 -9.77 37.08 14.38
CA GLY A 230 -10.08 36.51 15.68
C GLY A 230 -9.80 35.02 15.90
N LEU A 231 -8.84 34.81 16.79
CA LEU A 231 -8.89 33.85 17.90
C LEU A 231 -8.42 32.42 17.61
N GLY A 232 -7.12 32.21 17.88
CA GLY A 232 -6.71 31.43 19.04
C GLY A 232 -7.12 29.95 19.05
N GLY A 233 -6.27 29.11 18.48
CA GLY A 233 -6.39 27.65 18.50
C GLY A 233 -5.21 26.95 19.15
N ASN A 234 -4.98 27.27 20.43
CA ASN A 234 -4.31 26.52 21.49
C ASN A 234 -3.19 25.51 21.14
N SER A 235 -1.97 25.93 21.45
CA SER A 235 -0.78 25.12 21.64
C SER A 235 -0.98 24.12 22.79
N ASN A 236 -1.24 22.85 22.50
CA ASN A 236 -1.01 21.80 23.50
C ASN A 236 0.36 21.15 23.25
N ALA A 237 1.39 21.90 23.63
CA ALA A 237 2.73 21.40 23.84
C ALA A 237 2.75 20.64 25.17
N VAL A 238 2.45 19.34 25.13
CA VAL A 238 2.90 18.42 26.20
C VAL A 238 4.26 17.89 25.79
N ALA A 239 5.28 18.61 26.24
CA ALA A 239 6.64 18.11 26.35
C ALA A 239 6.66 17.08 27.49
N GLY A 240 6.62 15.80 27.14
CA GLY A 240 6.98 14.72 28.05
C GLY A 240 8.40 14.25 27.75
N PRO A 241 9.37 14.38 28.67
CA PRO A 241 10.67 13.75 28.52
C PRO A 241 10.52 12.25 28.78
N SER A 242 10.30 11.46 27.73
CA SER A 242 10.44 10.00 27.82
C SER A 242 11.92 9.67 27.68
N GLY A 243 12.64 9.79 28.80
CA GLY A 243 13.94 9.16 28.99
C GLY A 243 13.75 7.65 28.98
N HIS A 244 13.82 7.05 27.81
CA HIS A 244 14.01 5.61 27.68
C HIS A 244 15.51 5.38 27.55
N GLN A 245 16.11 5.10 28.70
CA GLN A 245 17.44 4.55 28.84
C GLN A 245 17.39 3.15 28.23
N TYR A 246 17.93 3.01 27.01
CA TYR A 246 18.15 1.69 26.44
C TYR A 246 19.40 1.14 27.10
N ASP A 247 19.23 0.13 27.93
CA ASP A 247 20.33 -0.74 28.32
C ASP A 247 20.88 -1.40 27.05
N ASP A 248 22.12 -1.02 26.76
CA ASP A 248 22.98 -1.48 25.69
C ASP A 248 23.42 -2.93 26.03
N GLU A 249 22.52 -3.89 25.83
CA GLU A 249 22.92 -5.30 25.80
C GLU A 249 23.53 -5.60 24.43
N GLN A 250 24.87 -5.63 24.45
CA GLN A 250 25.73 -6.13 23.38
C GLN A 250 25.35 -7.57 23.03
N ASP A 251 24.57 -7.76 21.98
CA ASP A 251 24.46 -9.06 21.31
C ASP A 251 25.45 -9.09 20.14
N GLN A 252 26.68 -9.53 20.45
CA GLN A 252 27.65 -9.98 19.46
C GLN A 252 27.22 -11.36 18.96
N GLY A 253 26.23 -11.39 18.07
CA GLY A 253 25.80 -12.58 17.36
C GLY A 253 26.18 -12.51 15.89
N GLU A 254 27.34 -13.08 15.56
CA GLU A 254 27.75 -13.43 14.19
C GLU A 254 26.58 -14.07 13.43
N PHE A 255 26.20 -13.57 12.25
CA PHE A 255 25.59 -14.42 11.23
C PHE A 255 25.80 -13.87 9.82
N TRP A 256 26.26 -14.79 8.96
CA TRP A 256 26.67 -14.67 7.57
C TRP A 256 25.56 -14.18 6.62
#